data_AF-A0A258K3N2-F1
#
_entry.id   AF-A0A258K3N2-F1
#
_cell.length_a   1.000
_cell.length_b   1.000
_cell.length_c   1.000
_cell.angle_alpha   90.00
_cell.angle_beta   90.00
_cell.angle_gamma   90.00
#
_symmetry.space_group_name_H-M   'P 1'
#
loop_
_entity.id
_entity.type
_entity.pdbx_description
1 polymer ?
#
loop_
_entity_poly.entity_id
_entity_poly.type
_entity_poly.pdbx_seq_one_letter_code
_entity_poly.pdbx_strand_id
1 'polypeptide(L)'
;MPSPSETTVLRLSILVTVGVALFGIVFGVLSGSFSITFDGIYALADASMSLLALTVARLIADYGSRPEASGRLCARFSTGFWHLEPIVLGLNGTLLMAVSIYGFVNAVISLLRGGHELKFDFAIVYAIITLAACIAMAVYATRANRTLRSDFVALDAKAWIMSGGITSALLVAFVLGAAVKDTQFDWIRPYVDPAVLALVSLVIIPLPVRTVRQALADMLLIAPRDMTDQVHAVAQAAVERHGFLSFRVYLAKVGRARQIELYFIVPRGLPPRPIEYWDGLRDEIGDAIGGEGPDRWLTIAFTADPEWAE
;
A
#
# COMPACT_ATOMS: atom_id res chain seq x y z
N MET A 1 -1.46 -4.11 34.93
CA MET A 1 -1.21 -5.08 33.83
C MET A 1 -0.04 -4.55 33.02
N PRO A 2 0.95 -5.38 32.64
CA PRO A 2 2.05 -4.93 31.81
C PRO A 2 1.52 -4.34 30.51
N SER A 3 2.10 -3.23 30.05
CA SER A 3 1.73 -2.59 28.78
C SER A 3 1.92 -3.59 27.64
N PRO A 4 0.91 -3.81 26.77
CA PRO A 4 1.04 -4.77 25.69
C PRO A 4 2.14 -4.33 24.73
N SER A 5 2.97 -5.27 24.27
CA SER A 5 3.97 -5.00 23.23
C SER A 5 3.28 -4.74 21.89
N GLU A 6 3.92 -3.94 21.03
CA GLU A 6 3.43 -3.62 19.68
C GLU A 6 3.06 -4.88 18.88
N THR A 7 3.95 -5.89 18.88
CA THR A 7 3.72 -7.15 18.19
C THR A 7 2.48 -7.89 18.71
N THR A 8 2.20 -7.82 20.01
CA THR A 8 1.01 -8.46 20.60
C THR A 8 -0.26 -7.74 20.16
N VAL A 9 -0.27 -6.41 20.13
CA VAL A 9 -1.42 -5.62 19.65
C VAL A 9 -1.72 -5.93 18.19
N LEU A 10 -0.70 -5.92 17.32
CA LEU A 10 -0.87 -6.20 15.89
C LEU A 10 -1.27 -7.66 15.61
N ARG A 11 -0.69 -8.63 16.32
CA ARG A 11 -1.11 -10.05 16.20
C ARG A 11 -2.56 -10.25 16.60
N LEU A 12 -3.00 -9.60 17.69
CA LEU A 12 -4.39 -9.65 18.10
C LEU A 12 -5.30 -9.02 17.05
N SER A 13 -4.91 -7.86 16.49
CA SER A 13 -5.66 -7.21 15.40
C SER A 13 -5.87 -8.15 14.22
N ILE A 14 -4.80 -8.78 13.71
CA ILE A 14 -4.87 -9.75 12.61
C ILE A 14 -5.82 -10.91 12.94
N LEU A 15 -5.72 -11.46 14.16
CA LEU A 15 -6.57 -12.57 14.60
C LEU A 15 -8.05 -12.17 14.61
N VAL A 16 -8.36 -10.98 15.13
CA VAL A 16 -9.73 -10.46 15.18
C VAL A 16 -10.23 -10.15 13.77
N THR A 17 -9.41 -9.58 12.89
CA THR A 17 -9.77 -9.35 11.48
C THR A 17 -10.13 -10.65 10.77
N VAL A 18 -9.32 -11.70 10.91
CA VAL A 18 -9.62 -13.02 10.32
C VAL A 18 -10.90 -13.61 10.91
N GLY A 19 -11.08 -13.49 12.24
CA GLY A 19 -12.30 -13.95 12.91
C GLY A 19 -13.56 -13.25 12.41
N VAL A 20 -13.52 -11.92 12.29
CA VAL A 20 -14.62 -11.10 11.75
C VAL A 20 -14.88 -11.42 10.28
N ALA A 21 -13.83 -11.59 9.48
CA ALA A 21 -13.97 -11.94 8.06
C ALA A 21 -14.67 -13.29 7.86
N LEU A 22 -14.24 -14.33 8.58
CA LEU A 22 -14.88 -15.66 8.54
C LEU A 22 -16.31 -15.60 9.07
N PHE A 23 -16.54 -14.85 10.15
CA PHE A 23 -17.87 -14.63 10.70
C PHE A 23 -18.80 -13.97 9.67
N GLY A 24 -18.30 -12.97 8.94
CA GLY A 24 -19.02 -12.30 7.84
C GLY A 24 -19.35 -13.24 6.69
N ILE A 25 -18.42 -14.07 6.24
CA ILE A 25 -18.70 -15.06 5.18
C ILE A 25 -19.82 -16.01 5.62
N VAL A 26 -19.74 -16.55 6.84
CA VAL A 26 -20.75 -17.48 7.37
C VAL A 26 -22.13 -16.82 7.50
N PHE A 27 -22.20 -15.64 8.14
CA PHE A 27 -23.47 -14.94 8.33
C PHE A 27 -24.03 -14.37 7.03
N GLY A 28 -23.19 -13.97 6.09
CA GLY A 28 -23.59 -13.54 4.76
C GLY A 28 -24.32 -14.65 4.01
N VAL A 29 -23.75 -15.86 4.01
CA VAL A 29 -24.40 -17.04 3.40
C VAL A 29 -25.70 -17.42 4.12
N LEU A 30 -25.71 -17.43 5.47
CA LEU A 30 -26.90 -17.78 6.25
C LEU A 30 -28.04 -16.77 6.12
N SER A 31 -27.70 -15.48 6.01
CA SER A 31 -28.67 -14.39 5.86
C SER A 31 -29.14 -14.19 4.42
N GLY A 32 -28.41 -14.72 3.44
CA GLY A 32 -28.59 -14.42 2.01
C GLY A 32 -28.08 -13.04 1.61
N SER A 33 -27.24 -12.41 2.44
CA SER A 33 -26.67 -11.08 2.17
C SER A 33 -25.42 -11.17 1.32
N PHE A 34 -25.47 -10.58 0.13
CA PHE A 34 -24.29 -10.41 -0.72
C PHE A 34 -23.36 -9.34 -0.17
N SER A 35 -23.88 -8.28 0.43
CA SER A 35 -23.04 -7.22 1.02
C SER A 35 -22.20 -7.70 2.20
N ILE A 36 -22.78 -8.51 3.10
CA ILE A 36 -22.05 -9.10 4.25
C ILE A 36 -21.04 -10.14 3.77
N THR A 37 -21.43 -10.99 2.82
CA THR A 37 -20.50 -11.99 2.25
C THR A 37 -19.31 -11.30 1.57
N PHE A 38 -19.57 -10.22 0.83
CA PHE A 38 -18.55 -9.41 0.19
C PHE A 38 -17.59 -8.77 1.20
N ASP A 39 -18.11 -8.17 2.27
CA ASP A 39 -17.31 -7.57 3.35
C ASP A 39 -16.32 -8.59 3.95
N GLY A 40 -16.80 -9.81 4.24
CA GLY A 40 -15.95 -10.89 4.74
C GLY A 40 -14.89 -11.36 3.74
N ILE A 41 -15.24 -11.54 2.47
CA ILE A 41 -14.28 -11.92 1.42
C ILE A 41 -13.25 -10.83 1.19
N TYR A 42 -13.68 -9.56 1.16
CA TYR A 42 -12.80 -8.41 0.97
C TYR A 42 -11.79 -8.30 2.11
N ALA A 43 -12.25 -8.38 3.37
CA ALA A 43 -11.38 -8.36 4.54
C ALA A 43 -10.37 -9.52 4.54
N LEU A 44 -10.78 -10.73 4.11
CA LEU A 44 -9.88 -11.87 4.01
C LEU A 44 -8.82 -11.68 2.91
N ALA A 45 -9.22 -11.13 1.75
CA ALA A 45 -8.32 -10.83 0.65
C ALA A 45 -7.27 -9.78 1.07
N ASP A 46 -7.71 -8.69 1.69
CA ASP A 46 -6.83 -7.62 2.19
C ASP A 46 -5.87 -8.12 3.28
N ALA A 47 -6.37 -8.94 4.23
CA ALA A 47 -5.54 -9.55 5.27
C ALA A 47 -4.47 -10.48 4.68
N SER A 48 -4.82 -11.27 3.66
CA SER A 48 -3.88 -12.19 3.00
C SER A 48 -2.75 -11.44 2.29
N MET A 49 -3.09 -10.33 1.62
CA MET A 49 -2.12 -9.47 0.94
C MET A 49 -1.26 -8.67 1.91
N SER A 50 -1.84 -8.21 3.03
CA SER A 50 -1.09 -7.56 4.10
C SER A 50 -0.05 -8.50 4.73
N LEU A 51 -0.38 -9.79 4.89
CA LEU A 51 0.56 -10.80 5.35
C LEU A 51 1.69 -11.04 4.34
N LEU A 52 1.37 -11.08 3.04
CA LEU A 52 2.37 -11.18 1.98
C LEU A 52 3.30 -9.96 1.97
N ALA A 53 2.74 -8.75 2.05
CA ALA A 53 3.50 -7.50 2.10
C ALA A 53 4.44 -7.47 3.30
N LEU A 54 3.98 -7.90 4.48
CA LEU A 54 4.81 -8.00 5.68
C LEU A 54 5.95 -9.01 5.51
N THR A 55 5.68 -10.14 4.85
CA THR A 55 6.70 -11.17 4.58
C THR A 55 7.80 -10.64 3.66
N VAL A 56 7.41 -9.92 2.61
CA VAL A 56 8.35 -9.26 1.70
C VAL A 56 9.13 -8.15 2.39
N ALA A 57 8.47 -7.31 3.21
CA ALA A 57 9.13 -6.26 3.97
C ALA A 57 10.20 -6.81 4.93
N ARG A 58 9.92 -7.94 5.61
CA ARG A 58 10.90 -8.63 6.46
C ARG A 58 12.07 -9.18 5.65
N LEU A 59 11.80 -9.79 4.50
CA LEU A 59 12.85 -10.29 3.59
C LEU A 59 13.80 -9.17 3.15
N ILE A 60 13.26 -8.00 2.82
CA ILE A 60 14.04 -6.81 2.45
C ILE A 60 14.88 -6.30 3.65
N ALA A 61 14.28 -6.20 4.84
CA ALA A 61 14.96 -5.72 6.04
C ALA A 61 16.10 -6.66 6.51
N ASP A 62 15.87 -7.98 6.44
CA ASP A 62 16.86 -8.99 6.79
C ASP A 62 18.06 -8.95 5.81
N TYR A 63 17.81 -8.70 4.52
CA TYR A 63 18.87 -8.51 3.53
C TYR A 63 19.75 -7.29 3.84
N GLY A 64 19.14 -6.14 4.17
CA GLY A 64 19.89 -4.91 4.50
C GLY A 64 20.70 -5.00 5.80
N SER A 65 20.32 -5.88 6.73
CA SER A 65 20.95 -5.98 8.06
C SER A 65 22.04 -7.05 8.15
N ARG A 66 22.02 -8.09 7.29
CA ARG A 66 22.97 -9.22 7.35
C ARG A 66 23.34 -9.77 5.97
N PRO A 67 24.27 -9.13 5.24
CA PRO A 67 24.73 -9.59 3.93
C PRO A 67 25.36 -11.00 3.96
N GLU A 68 26.02 -11.37 5.05
CA GLU A 68 26.79 -12.62 5.17
C GLU A 68 25.96 -13.84 5.62
N ALA A 69 24.79 -13.64 6.23
CA ALA A 69 23.98 -14.71 6.83
C ALA A 69 22.91 -15.29 5.88
N SER A 70 22.69 -14.66 4.73
CA SER A 70 21.63 -15.04 3.80
C SER A 70 22.21 -15.97 2.71
N GLY A 71 21.79 -17.24 2.72
CA GLY A 71 22.36 -18.32 1.91
C GLY A 71 22.27 -18.17 0.37
N ARG A 72 22.49 -19.28 -0.36
CA ARG A 72 22.70 -19.39 -1.83
C ARG A 72 21.78 -18.54 -2.76
N LEU A 73 20.62 -18.07 -2.31
CA LEU A 73 19.74 -17.14 -3.04
C LEU A 73 20.29 -15.70 -3.09
N CYS A 74 21.02 -15.24 -2.07
CA CYS A 74 21.57 -13.88 -2.03
C CYS A 74 22.79 -13.67 -2.93
N ALA A 75 23.51 -14.74 -3.28
CA ALA A 75 24.65 -14.67 -4.21
C ALA A 75 24.25 -14.31 -5.65
N ARG A 76 22.95 -14.31 -5.99
CA ARG A 76 22.44 -14.06 -7.35
C ARG A 76 21.65 -12.76 -7.51
N PHE A 77 21.31 -12.07 -6.42
CA PHE A 77 20.61 -10.78 -6.45
C PHE A 77 21.54 -9.68 -5.96
N SER A 78 22.33 -9.10 -6.87
CA SER A 78 23.27 -8.01 -6.58
C SER A 78 22.60 -6.66 -6.31
N THR A 79 21.34 -6.49 -6.73
CA THR A 79 20.54 -5.26 -6.59
C THR A 79 19.53 -5.29 -5.43
N GLY A 80 19.54 -6.34 -4.61
CA GLY A 80 18.60 -6.53 -3.49
C GLY A 80 17.17 -6.92 -3.89
N PHE A 81 16.25 -6.91 -2.93
CA PHE A 81 14.85 -7.38 -3.09
C PHE A 81 13.82 -6.24 -3.23
N TRP A 82 14.28 -5.01 -3.47
CA TRP A 82 13.44 -3.80 -3.50
C TRP A 82 12.33 -3.81 -4.55
N HIS A 83 12.51 -4.56 -5.64
CA HIS A 83 11.51 -4.74 -6.70
C HIS A 83 10.27 -5.54 -6.25
N LEU A 84 10.35 -6.32 -5.16
CA LEU A 84 9.21 -7.07 -4.65
C LEU A 84 8.15 -6.17 -4.01
N GLU A 85 8.55 -5.03 -3.44
CA GLU A 85 7.64 -4.08 -2.80
C GLU A 85 6.57 -3.54 -3.76
N PRO A 86 6.92 -2.92 -4.92
CA PRO A 86 5.91 -2.46 -5.87
C PRO A 86 5.09 -3.61 -6.44
N ILE A 87 5.67 -4.81 -6.62
CA ILE A 87 4.94 -6.00 -7.11
C ILE A 87 3.81 -6.38 -6.16
N VAL A 88 4.10 -6.49 -4.86
CA VAL A 88 3.08 -6.87 -3.87
C VAL A 88 2.03 -5.76 -3.71
N LEU A 89 2.43 -4.48 -3.70
CA LEU A 89 1.50 -3.36 -3.62
C LEU A 89 0.56 -3.30 -4.84
N GLY A 90 1.12 -3.51 -6.03
CA GLY A 90 0.36 -3.57 -7.28
C GLY A 90 -0.60 -4.75 -7.31
N LEU A 91 -0.15 -5.93 -6.86
CA LEU A 91 -0.98 -7.13 -6.76
C LEU A 91 -2.12 -6.95 -5.75
N ASN A 92 -1.83 -6.39 -4.57
CA ASN A 92 -2.86 -6.11 -3.56
C ASN A 92 -3.93 -5.17 -4.12
N GLY A 93 -3.50 -4.02 -4.65
CA GLY A 93 -4.43 -3.05 -5.22
C GLY A 93 -5.27 -3.63 -6.35
N THR A 94 -4.66 -4.41 -7.24
CA THR A 94 -5.37 -5.07 -8.36
C THR A 94 -6.36 -6.11 -7.87
N LEU A 95 -6.00 -6.94 -6.87
CA LEU A 95 -6.90 -7.94 -6.30
C LEU A 95 -8.12 -7.27 -5.65
N LEU A 96 -7.90 -6.24 -4.81
CA LEU A 96 -8.99 -5.54 -4.15
C LEU A 96 -9.91 -4.82 -5.15
N MET A 97 -9.35 -4.25 -6.22
CA MET A 97 -10.16 -3.70 -7.33
C MET A 97 -10.98 -4.78 -8.01
N ALA A 98 -10.38 -5.93 -8.35
CA ALA A 98 -11.07 -7.01 -9.03
C ALA A 98 -12.23 -7.57 -8.20
N VAL A 99 -12.00 -7.81 -6.89
CA VAL A 99 -13.04 -8.24 -5.96
C VAL A 99 -14.16 -7.21 -5.88
N SER A 100 -13.83 -5.92 -5.78
CA SER A 100 -14.82 -4.83 -5.70
C SER A 100 -15.62 -4.65 -6.99
N ILE A 101 -14.98 -4.76 -8.15
CA ILE A 101 -15.66 -4.73 -9.46
C ILE A 101 -16.61 -5.92 -9.58
N TYR A 102 -16.16 -7.12 -9.18
CA TYR A 102 -17.02 -8.30 -9.16
C TYR A 102 -18.22 -8.11 -8.24
N GLY A 103 -18.02 -7.58 -7.03
CA GLY A 103 -19.09 -7.23 -6.08
C GLY A 103 -20.09 -6.24 -6.69
N PHE A 104 -19.60 -5.18 -7.33
CA PHE A 104 -20.42 -4.18 -7.99
C PHE A 104 -21.25 -4.76 -9.15
N VAL A 105 -20.64 -5.57 -10.01
CA VAL A 105 -21.36 -6.22 -11.13
C VAL A 105 -22.46 -7.12 -10.59
N ASN A 106 -22.20 -7.91 -9.54
CA ASN A 106 -23.23 -8.75 -8.92
C ASN A 106 -24.35 -7.92 -8.28
N ALA A 107 -24.02 -6.80 -7.65
CA ALA A 107 -25.00 -5.89 -7.09
C ALA A 107 -25.94 -5.33 -8.18
N VAL A 108 -25.37 -4.85 -9.30
CA VAL A 108 -26.16 -4.35 -10.44
C VAL A 108 -27.03 -5.46 -11.04
N ILE A 109 -26.49 -6.66 -11.23
CA ILE A 109 -27.27 -7.81 -11.72
C ILE A 109 -28.43 -8.13 -10.77
N SER A 110 -28.19 -8.11 -9.45
CA SER A 110 -29.22 -8.39 -8.46
C SER A 110 -30.30 -7.31 -8.45
N LEU A 111 -29.95 -6.02 -8.52
CA LEU A 111 -30.91 -4.92 -8.65
C LEU A 111 -31.80 -5.08 -9.90
N LEU A 112 -31.21 -5.43 -11.05
CA LEU A 112 -31.94 -5.62 -12.30
C LEU A 112 -32.85 -6.85 -12.30
N ARG A 113 -32.54 -7.87 -11.48
CA ARG A 113 -33.34 -9.10 -11.33
C ARG A 113 -34.47 -8.99 -10.29
N GLY A 114 -34.70 -7.80 -9.73
CA GLY A 114 -35.74 -7.58 -8.72
C GLY A 114 -35.25 -7.70 -7.27
N GLY A 115 -33.93 -7.66 -7.05
CA GLY A 115 -33.32 -7.81 -5.72
C GLY A 115 -33.23 -9.25 -5.26
N HIS A 116 -33.00 -9.45 -3.97
CA HIS A 116 -33.08 -10.76 -3.32
C HIS A 116 -33.68 -10.64 -1.92
N GLU A 117 -34.30 -11.71 -1.43
CA GLU A 117 -34.73 -11.72 -0.04
C GLU A 117 -33.52 -11.74 0.89
N LEU A 118 -33.54 -10.83 1.86
CA LEU A 118 -32.55 -10.74 2.91
C LEU A 118 -33.21 -11.07 4.25
N LYS A 119 -32.61 -12.00 5.01
CA LYS A 119 -33.01 -12.24 6.40
C LYS A 119 -32.39 -11.16 7.30
N PHE A 120 -33.10 -10.04 7.41
CA PHE A 120 -32.65 -8.88 8.18
C PHE A 120 -32.27 -9.21 9.62
N ASP A 121 -32.94 -10.15 10.28
CA ASP A 121 -32.63 -10.55 11.66
C ASP A 121 -31.19 -11.05 11.80
N PHE A 122 -30.75 -11.94 10.90
CA PHE A 122 -29.37 -12.44 10.88
C PHE A 122 -28.37 -11.35 10.49
N ALA A 123 -28.73 -10.50 9.51
CA ALA A 123 -27.88 -9.41 9.04
C ALA A 123 -27.62 -8.35 10.13
N ILE A 124 -28.66 -8.00 10.90
CA ILE A 124 -28.58 -7.04 12.02
C ILE A 124 -27.73 -7.63 13.15
N VAL A 125 -27.96 -8.90 13.53
CA VAL A 125 -27.14 -9.57 14.55
C VAL A 125 -25.66 -9.59 14.15
N TYR A 126 -25.36 -9.93 12.90
CA TYR A 126 -24.01 -9.84 12.36
C TYR A 126 -23.44 -8.43 12.51
N ALA A 127 -24.16 -7.42 12.00
CA ALA A 127 -23.66 -6.05 11.95
C ALA A 127 -23.43 -5.48 13.35
N ILE A 128 -24.26 -5.83 14.35
CA ILE A 128 -24.06 -5.44 15.75
C ILE A 128 -22.79 -6.07 16.32
N ILE A 129 -22.59 -7.38 16.13
CA ILE A 129 -21.42 -8.11 16.65
C ILE A 129 -20.13 -7.57 16.01
N THR A 130 -20.13 -7.41 14.68
CA THR A 130 -18.98 -6.87 13.95
C THR A 130 -18.69 -5.43 14.35
N LEU A 131 -19.72 -4.59 14.49
CA LEU A 131 -19.54 -3.20 14.94
C LEU A 131 -18.96 -3.15 16.37
N ALA A 132 -19.44 -3.99 17.27
CA ALA A 132 -18.90 -4.10 18.62
C ALA A 132 -17.42 -4.53 18.61
N ALA A 133 -17.05 -5.49 17.77
CA ALA A 133 -15.66 -5.90 17.58
C ALA A 133 -14.79 -4.75 17.03
N CYS A 134 -15.28 -4.02 16.02
CA CYS A 134 -14.58 -2.87 15.46
C CYS A 134 -14.36 -1.77 16.49
N ILE A 135 -15.38 -1.41 17.28
CA ILE A 135 -15.27 -0.41 18.33
C ILE A 135 -14.31 -0.88 19.43
N ALA A 136 -14.41 -2.14 19.85
CA ALA A 136 -13.53 -2.72 20.87
C ALA A 136 -12.06 -2.65 20.43
N MET A 137 -11.75 -3.05 19.19
CA MET A 137 -10.41 -2.99 18.64
C MET A 137 -9.92 -1.55 18.41
N ALA A 138 -10.77 -0.66 17.89
CA ALA A 138 -10.44 0.76 17.73
C ALA A 138 -10.05 1.40 19.07
N VAL A 139 -10.84 1.16 20.12
CA VAL A 139 -10.57 1.69 21.47
C VAL A 139 -9.32 1.04 22.07
N TYR A 140 -9.16 -0.27 21.93
CA TYR A 140 -7.99 -1.00 22.44
C TYR A 140 -6.70 -0.52 21.77
N ALA A 141 -6.65 -0.48 20.43
CA ALA A 141 -5.50 -0.04 19.66
C ALA A 141 -5.18 1.44 19.93
N THR A 142 -6.19 2.32 19.99
CA THR A 142 -5.98 3.74 20.31
C THR A 142 -5.41 3.92 21.72
N ARG A 143 -5.89 3.16 22.71
CA ARG A 143 -5.37 3.22 24.08
C ARG A 143 -3.95 2.66 24.17
N ALA A 144 -3.68 1.51 23.56
CA ALA A 144 -2.35 0.93 23.51
C ALA A 144 -1.35 1.85 22.80
N ASN A 145 -1.80 2.58 21.77
CA ASN A 145 -0.93 3.50 21.04
C ASN A 145 -0.53 4.74 21.85
N ARG A 146 -1.33 5.16 22.84
CA ARG A 146 -0.92 6.27 23.73
C ARG A 146 0.36 5.98 24.50
N THR A 147 0.59 4.71 24.84
CA THR A 147 1.81 4.26 25.53
C THR A 147 2.91 3.86 24.56
N LEU A 148 2.55 3.19 23.45
CA LEU A 148 3.53 2.67 22.48
C LEU A 148 4.09 3.73 21.53
N ARG A 149 3.29 4.75 21.19
CA ARG A 149 3.63 5.78 20.18
C ARG A 149 4.14 5.16 18.86
N SER A 150 3.47 4.09 18.39
CA SER A 150 3.79 3.40 17.14
C SER A 150 2.89 3.89 16.01
N ASP A 151 3.51 4.22 14.88
CA ASP A 151 2.79 4.58 13.66
C ASP A 151 1.98 3.40 13.10
N PHE A 152 2.46 2.16 13.26
CA PHE A 152 1.73 0.97 12.82
C PHE A 152 0.45 0.75 13.63
N VAL A 153 0.52 0.93 14.96
CA VAL A 153 -0.68 0.82 15.82
C VAL A 153 -1.63 2.00 15.57
N ALA A 154 -1.11 3.19 15.23
CA ALA A 154 -1.92 4.32 14.82
C ALA A 154 -2.71 4.04 13.54
N LEU A 155 -2.06 3.43 12.55
CA LEU A 155 -2.67 3.04 11.28
C LEU A 155 -3.73 1.96 11.49
N ASP A 156 -3.42 0.93 12.28
CA ASP A 156 -4.35 -0.15 12.61
C ASP A 156 -5.59 0.38 13.35
N ALA A 157 -5.42 1.27 14.33
CA ALA A 157 -6.54 1.92 15.01
C ALA A 157 -7.44 2.71 14.05
N LYS A 158 -6.84 3.45 13.10
CA LYS A 158 -7.60 4.17 12.06
C LYS A 158 -8.35 3.21 11.15
N ALA A 159 -7.74 2.08 10.76
CA ALA A 159 -8.40 1.06 9.96
C ALA A 159 -9.65 0.52 10.67
N TRP A 160 -9.56 0.18 11.96
CA TRP A 160 -10.71 -0.25 12.75
C TRP A 160 -11.82 0.80 12.89
N ILE A 161 -11.47 2.08 12.99
CA ILE A 161 -12.45 3.17 12.98
C ILE A 161 -13.16 3.27 11.63
N MET A 162 -12.42 3.16 10.52
CA MET A 162 -13.01 3.17 9.18
C MET A 162 -13.93 1.96 8.96
N SER A 163 -13.48 0.76 9.31
CA SER A 163 -14.30 -0.46 9.25
C SER A 163 -15.55 -0.33 10.10
N GLY A 164 -15.43 0.17 11.35
CA GLY A 164 -16.57 0.44 12.22
C GLY A 164 -17.56 1.45 11.62
N GLY A 165 -17.07 2.47 10.91
CA GLY A 165 -17.91 3.42 10.18
C GLY A 165 -18.71 2.76 9.05
N ILE A 166 -18.06 1.90 8.25
CA ILE A 166 -18.71 1.13 7.18
C ILE A 166 -19.76 0.17 7.78
N THR A 167 -19.39 -0.62 8.80
CA THR A 167 -20.33 -1.53 9.47
C THR A 167 -21.49 -0.79 10.12
N SER A 168 -21.26 0.41 10.68
CA SER A 168 -22.34 1.26 11.20
C SER A 168 -23.32 1.67 10.10
N ALA A 169 -22.82 2.07 8.93
CA ALA A 169 -23.66 2.41 7.79
C ALA A 169 -24.46 1.19 7.29
N LEU A 170 -23.84 0.00 7.25
CA LEU A 170 -24.53 -1.26 6.96
C LEU A 170 -25.65 -1.55 7.96
N LEU A 171 -25.36 -1.41 9.27
CA LEU A 171 -26.33 -1.64 10.33
C LEU A 171 -27.53 -0.69 10.18
N VAL A 172 -27.29 0.60 9.94
CA VAL A 172 -28.36 1.58 9.70
C VAL A 172 -29.21 1.18 8.48
N ALA A 173 -28.58 0.79 7.37
CA ALA A 173 -29.29 0.35 6.17
C ALA A 173 -30.16 -0.89 6.44
N PHE A 174 -29.65 -1.88 7.18
CA PHE A 174 -30.43 -3.08 7.52
C PHE A 174 -31.55 -2.81 8.52
N VAL A 175 -31.32 -1.96 9.52
CA VAL A 175 -32.37 -1.56 10.48
C VAL A 175 -33.49 -0.82 9.76
N LEU A 176 -33.16 0.12 8.87
CA LEU A 176 -34.15 0.83 8.06
C LEU A 176 -34.91 -0.14 7.13
N GLY A 177 -34.20 -1.07 6.47
CA GLY A 177 -34.81 -2.10 5.64
C GLY A 177 -35.74 -3.02 6.42
N ALA A 178 -35.40 -3.36 7.67
CA ALA A 178 -36.26 -4.15 8.55
C ALA A 178 -37.49 -3.37 9.03
N ALA A 179 -37.33 -2.09 9.37
CA ALA A 179 -38.41 -1.22 9.88
C ALA A 179 -39.51 -0.93 8.84
N VAL A 180 -39.18 -1.08 7.56
CA VAL A 180 -40.10 -0.91 6.43
C VAL A 180 -41.04 -2.11 6.23
N LYS A 181 -40.79 -3.23 6.92
CA LYS A 181 -41.67 -4.40 6.90
C LYS A 181 -43.11 -4.03 7.28
N ASP A 182 -44.07 -4.56 6.53
CA ASP A 182 -45.51 -4.33 6.71
C ASP A 182 -45.95 -2.86 6.51
N THR A 183 -45.12 -2.04 5.86
CA THR A 183 -45.45 -0.66 5.45
C THR A 183 -45.65 -0.54 3.93
N GLN A 184 -46.11 0.62 3.47
CA GLN A 184 -46.24 0.93 2.03
C GLN A 184 -44.91 0.85 1.24
N PHE A 185 -43.76 0.81 1.93
CA PHE A 185 -42.43 0.76 1.32
C PHE A 185 -41.83 -0.65 1.27
N ASP A 186 -42.59 -1.70 1.62
CA ASP A 186 -42.12 -3.09 1.68
C ASP A 186 -41.42 -3.57 0.39
N TRP A 187 -41.83 -3.01 -0.75
CA TRP A 187 -41.23 -3.23 -2.07
C TRP A 187 -39.73 -2.90 -2.15
N ILE A 188 -39.20 -2.05 -1.27
CA ILE A 188 -37.77 -1.66 -1.25
C ILE A 188 -36.90 -2.75 -0.63
N ARG A 189 -37.45 -3.61 0.23
CA ARG A 189 -36.68 -4.56 1.05
C ARG A 189 -35.73 -5.45 0.26
N PRO A 190 -36.12 -6.04 -0.89
CA PRO A 190 -35.22 -6.87 -1.68
C PRO A 190 -34.04 -6.12 -2.32
N TYR A 191 -34.15 -4.80 -2.42
CA TYR A 191 -33.16 -3.93 -3.06
C TYR A 191 -32.15 -3.33 -2.08
N VAL A 192 -32.41 -3.42 -0.76
CA VAL A 192 -31.55 -2.81 0.27
C VAL A 192 -30.13 -3.37 0.19
N ASP A 193 -29.97 -4.69 0.22
CA ASP A 193 -28.64 -5.32 0.23
C ASP A 193 -27.86 -5.10 -1.08
N PRO A 194 -28.45 -5.29 -2.27
CA PRO A 194 -27.77 -4.97 -3.53
C PRO A 194 -27.42 -3.48 -3.67
N ALA A 195 -28.28 -2.57 -3.23
CA ALA A 195 -27.98 -1.13 -3.29
C ALA A 195 -26.79 -0.76 -2.39
N VAL A 196 -26.75 -1.35 -1.19
CA VAL A 196 -25.65 -1.18 -0.25
C VAL A 196 -24.35 -1.76 -0.82
N LEU A 197 -24.37 -2.98 -1.37
CA LEU A 197 -23.20 -3.59 -2.00
C LEU A 197 -22.69 -2.76 -3.19
N ALA A 198 -23.60 -2.23 -4.02
CA ALA A 198 -23.25 -1.37 -5.14
C ALA A 198 -22.55 -0.09 -4.66
N LEU A 199 -23.11 0.57 -3.63
CA LEU A 199 -22.55 1.79 -3.06
C LEU A 199 -21.18 1.56 -2.44
N VAL A 200 -21.03 0.53 -1.60
CA VAL A 200 -19.76 0.18 -0.96
C VAL A 200 -18.71 -0.16 -2.01
N SER A 201 -19.03 -1.00 -2.99
CA SER A 201 -18.10 -1.34 -4.07
C SER A 201 -17.67 -0.11 -4.87
N LEU A 202 -18.59 0.80 -5.20
CA LEU A 202 -18.29 2.03 -5.95
C LEU A 202 -17.31 2.94 -5.19
N VAL A 203 -17.43 3.02 -3.87
CA VAL A 203 -16.52 3.78 -3.00
C VAL A 203 -15.14 3.12 -2.91
N ILE A 204 -15.09 1.79 -2.84
CA ILE A 204 -13.83 1.05 -2.65
C ILE A 204 -12.99 0.99 -3.93
N ILE A 205 -13.60 0.79 -5.10
CA ILE A 205 -12.90 0.67 -6.40
C ILE A 205 -11.82 1.75 -6.64
N PRO A 206 -12.07 3.06 -6.45
CA PRO A 206 -11.08 4.09 -6.73
C PRO A 206 -9.93 4.16 -5.70
N LEU A 207 -10.11 3.62 -4.48
CA LEU A 207 -9.12 3.75 -3.39
C LEU A 207 -7.73 3.23 -3.78
N PRO A 208 -7.56 2.00 -4.31
CA PRO A 208 -6.25 1.46 -4.67
C PRO A 208 -5.72 1.92 -6.04
N VAL A 209 -6.49 2.66 -6.86
CA VAL A 209 -6.08 3.02 -8.24
C VAL A 209 -4.74 3.76 -8.26
N ARG A 210 -4.56 4.71 -7.33
CA ARG A 210 -3.30 5.46 -7.21
C ARG A 210 -2.13 4.54 -6.84
N THR A 211 -2.35 3.60 -5.93
CA THR A 211 -1.36 2.61 -5.49
C THR A 211 -0.96 1.70 -6.63
N VAL A 212 -1.92 1.17 -7.39
CA VAL A 212 -1.65 0.34 -8.58
C VAL A 212 -0.87 1.12 -9.63
N ARG A 213 -1.29 2.36 -9.92
CA ARG A 213 -0.59 3.22 -10.89
C ARG A 213 0.86 3.50 -10.46
N GLN A 214 1.08 3.78 -9.18
CA GLN A 214 2.42 4.00 -8.64
C GLN A 214 3.26 2.73 -8.71
N ALA A 215 2.71 1.59 -8.31
CA ALA A 215 3.38 0.30 -8.38
C ALA A 215 3.81 -0.04 -9.81
N LEU A 216 2.94 0.18 -10.80
CA LEU A 216 3.27 0.01 -12.22
C LEU A 216 4.36 0.99 -12.67
N ALA A 217 4.31 2.25 -12.24
CA ALA A 217 5.34 3.22 -12.56
C ALA A 217 6.71 2.82 -11.98
N ASP A 218 6.74 2.34 -10.74
CA ASP A 218 7.95 1.84 -10.09
C ASP A 218 8.47 0.56 -10.77
N MET A 219 7.59 -0.34 -11.25
CA MET A 219 7.98 -1.51 -12.05
C MET A 219 8.57 -1.14 -13.41
N LEU A 220 8.08 -0.07 -14.02
CA LEU A 220 8.57 0.48 -15.29
C LEU A 220 9.77 1.42 -15.10
N LEU A 221 10.32 1.51 -13.89
CA LEU A 221 11.47 2.34 -13.53
C LEU A 221 11.26 3.84 -13.81
N ILE A 222 10.00 4.31 -13.79
CA ILE A 222 9.68 5.71 -14.07
C ILE A 222 10.13 6.57 -12.89
N ALA A 223 11.12 7.44 -13.13
CA ALA A 223 11.59 8.39 -12.14
C ALA A 223 10.51 9.44 -11.79
N PRO A 224 10.27 9.73 -10.49
CA PRO A 224 9.44 10.84 -10.06
C PRO A 224 9.98 12.18 -10.58
N ARG A 225 9.10 13.06 -11.08
CA ARG A 225 9.50 14.35 -11.69
C ARG A 225 10.27 15.25 -10.74
N ASP A 226 9.85 15.30 -9.48
CA ASP A 226 10.48 16.05 -8.41
C ASP A 226 11.94 15.61 -8.17
N MET A 227 12.19 14.30 -8.17
CA MET A 227 13.54 13.74 -8.05
C MET A 227 14.37 14.07 -9.29
N THR A 228 13.78 13.96 -10.48
CA THR A 228 14.44 14.32 -11.73
C THR A 228 14.85 15.79 -11.74
N ASP A 229 13.93 16.70 -11.45
CA ASP A 229 14.18 18.14 -11.46
C ASP A 229 15.28 18.52 -10.45
N GLN A 230 15.27 17.91 -9.25
CA GLN A 230 16.29 18.13 -8.23
C GLN A 230 17.68 17.68 -8.70
N VAL A 231 17.81 16.46 -9.21
CA VAL A 231 19.12 15.92 -9.65
C VAL A 231 19.63 16.70 -10.86
N HIS A 232 18.75 17.08 -11.79
CA HIS A 232 19.13 17.94 -12.92
C HIS A 232 19.61 19.33 -12.46
N ALA A 233 18.97 19.94 -11.47
CA ALA A 233 19.40 21.23 -10.95
C ALA A 233 20.78 21.16 -10.29
N VAL A 234 21.04 20.12 -9.50
CA VAL A 234 22.37 19.90 -8.88
C VAL A 234 23.44 19.62 -9.94
N ALA A 235 23.13 18.76 -10.92
CA ALA A 235 24.06 18.46 -11.99
C ALA A 235 24.40 19.70 -12.84
N GLN A 236 23.39 20.52 -13.17
CA GLN A 236 23.59 21.78 -13.89
C GLN A 236 24.49 22.74 -13.09
N ALA A 237 24.25 22.89 -11.79
CA ALA A 237 25.09 23.73 -10.94
C ALA A 237 26.55 23.23 -10.87
N ALA A 238 26.75 21.91 -10.83
CA ALA A 238 28.09 21.30 -10.85
C ALA A 238 28.82 21.55 -12.19
N VAL A 239 28.10 21.46 -13.33
CA VAL A 239 28.65 21.80 -14.64
C VAL A 239 29.14 23.24 -14.69
N GLU A 240 28.33 24.19 -14.21
CA GLU A 240 28.67 25.61 -14.19
C GLU A 240 29.83 25.92 -13.24
N ARG A 241 29.85 25.30 -12.05
CA ARG A 241 30.86 25.55 -11.02
C ARG A 241 32.24 25.00 -11.38
N HIS A 242 32.30 23.81 -11.98
CA HIS A 242 33.55 23.09 -12.24
C HIS A 242 34.00 23.14 -13.70
N GLY A 243 33.24 23.80 -14.58
CA GLY A 243 33.59 23.98 -15.99
C GLY A 243 33.53 22.68 -16.80
N PHE A 244 32.58 21.80 -16.47
CA PHE A 244 32.30 20.61 -17.29
C PHE A 244 31.59 21.03 -18.59
N LEU A 245 31.58 20.16 -19.60
CA LEU A 245 30.95 20.45 -20.88
C LEU A 245 29.44 20.22 -20.84
N SER A 246 29.02 19.10 -20.27
CA SER A 246 27.61 18.72 -20.13
C SER A 246 27.46 17.53 -19.17
N PHE A 247 26.23 17.08 -18.97
CA PHE A 247 25.94 15.93 -18.13
C PHE A 247 24.83 15.03 -18.73
N ARG A 248 24.78 13.79 -18.26
CA ARG A 248 23.72 12.82 -18.52
C ARG A 248 23.25 12.24 -17.19
N VAL A 249 21.95 12.02 -17.09
CA VAL A 249 21.29 11.60 -15.86
C VAL A 249 20.38 10.43 -16.19
N TYR A 250 20.66 9.29 -15.57
CA TYR A 250 19.77 8.13 -15.59
C TYR A 250 19.23 7.92 -14.19
N LEU A 251 17.91 8.02 -14.07
CA LEU A 251 17.20 7.90 -12.80
C LEU A 251 16.21 6.77 -12.90
N ALA A 252 16.23 5.91 -11.91
CA ALA A 252 15.22 4.91 -11.70
C ALA A 252 14.80 4.90 -10.24
N LYS A 253 13.53 4.60 -10.00
CA LYS A 253 13.00 4.36 -8.66
C LYS A 253 12.38 2.97 -8.63
N VAL A 254 12.75 2.19 -7.63
CA VAL A 254 12.23 0.83 -7.40
C VAL A 254 11.78 0.73 -5.94
N GLY A 255 10.48 0.84 -5.70
CA GLY A 255 9.94 0.88 -4.34
C GLY A 255 10.51 2.08 -3.56
N ARG A 256 11.29 1.80 -2.51
CA ARG A 256 11.98 2.82 -1.71
C ARG A 256 13.37 3.18 -2.23
N ALA A 257 13.98 2.32 -3.05
CA ALA A 257 15.31 2.52 -3.58
C ALA A 257 15.33 3.54 -4.73
N ARG A 258 16.31 4.44 -4.70
CA ARG A 258 16.59 5.43 -5.75
C ARG A 258 17.92 5.08 -6.39
N GLN A 259 17.90 4.78 -7.68
CA GLN A 259 19.09 4.57 -8.48
C GLN A 259 19.36 5.82 -9.31
N ILE A 260 20.52 6.40 -9.08
CA ILE A 260 20.98 7.64 -9.69
C ILE A 260 22.32 7.36 -10.35
N GLU A 261 22.37 7.47 -11.67
CA GLU A 261 23.60 7.40 -12.43
C GLU A 261 23.81 8.74 -13.12
N LEU A 262 24.90 9.39 -12.75
CA LEU A 262 25.26 10.72 -13.19
C LEU A 262 26.59 10.65 -13.94
N TYR A 263 26.57 11.11 -15.18
CA TYR A 263 27.77 11.18 -16.02
C TYR A 263 28.06 12.64 -16.32
N PHE A 264 29.23 13.10 -15.92
CA PHE A 264 29.75 14.42 -16.30
C PHE A 264 30.75 14.28 -17.43
N ILE A 265 30.51 15.04 -18.48
CA ILE A 265 31.39 15.10 -19.65
C ILE A 265 32.40 16.21 -19.42
N VAL A 266 33.66 15.83 -19.20
CA VAL A 266 34.76 16.76 -18.90
C VAL A 266 35.50 17.17 -20.18
N PRO A 267 36.10 18.38 -20.24
CA PRO A 267 36.90 18.80 -21.38
C PRO A 267 38.04 17.82 -21.71
N ARG A 268 38.26 17.56 -23.00
CA ARG A 268 39.41 16.77 -23.46
C ARG A 268 40.71 17.51 -23.15
N GLY A 269 41.73 16.78 -22.70
CA GLY A 269 43.04 17.35 -22.34
C GLY A 269 43.10 17.99 -20.96
N LEU A 270 42.11 17.74 -20.10
CA LEU A 270 42.15 18.15 -18.70
C LEU A 270 43.38 17.51 -18.03
N PRO A 271 44.18 18.27 -17.26
CA PRO A 271 45.38 17.75 -16.64
C PRO A 271 45.02 16.63 -15.64
N PRO A 272 45.86 15.59 -15.50
CA PRO A 272 45.61 14.52 -14.54
C PRO A 272 45.55 15.10 -13.13
N ARG A 273 44.51 14.69 -12.40
CA ARG A 273 44.29 15.03 -10.99
C ARG A 273 44.34 13.75 -10.15
N PRO A 274 44.72 13.84 -8.86
CA PRO A 274 44.60 12.72 -7.93
C PRO A 274 43.16 12.20 -7.88
N ILE A 275 42.97 10.91 -7.57
CA ILE A 275 41.64 10.30 -7.50
C ILE A 275 40.82 10.97 -6.39
N GLU A 276 41.46 11.36 -5.30
CA GLU A 276 40.88 12.04 -4.14
C GLU A 276 40.23 13.38 -4.50
N TYR A 277 40.73 14.05 -5.54
CA TYR A 277 40.09 15.27 -6.07
C TYR A 277 38.74 14.94 -6.71
N TRP A 278 38.66 13.84 -7.46
CA TRP A 278 37.42 13.39 -8.08
C TRP A 278 36.45 12.83 -7.04
N ASP A 279 36.95 12.12 -6.03
CA ASP A 279 36.13 11.67 -4.90
C ASP A 279 35.52 12.85 -4.15
N GLY A 280 36.29 13.91 -3.87
CA GLY A 280 35.75 15.12 -3.25
C GLY A 280 34.64 15.79 -4.09
N LEU A 281 34.71 15.72 -5.41
CA LEU A 281 33.62 16.17 -6.28
C LEU A 281 32.40 15.25 -6.21
N ARG A 282 32.59 13.93 -6.09
CA ARG A 282 31.48 12.98 -5.89
C ARG A 282 30.77 13.24 -4.58
N ASP A 283 31.52 13.50 -3.51
CA ASP A 283 30.98 13.80 -2.19
C ASP A 283 30.19 15.12 -2.21
N GLU A 284 30.77 16.19 -2.78
CA GLU A 284 30.07 17.49 -2.90
C GLU A 284 28.74 17.37 -3.66
N ILE A 285 28.74 16.68 -4.80
CA ILE A 285 27.55 16.50 -5.64
C ILE A 285 26.56 15.56 -4.96
N GLY A 286 27.05 14.49 -4.32
CA GLY A 286 26.25 13.53 -3.57
C GLY A 286 25.53 14.18 -2.38
N ASP A 287 26.21 15.04 -1.64
CA ASP A 287 25.64 15.82 -0.53
C ASP A 287 24.57 16.79 -1.02
N ALA A 288 24.82 17.46 -2.15
CA ALA A 288 23.86 18.39 -2.76
C ALA A 288 22.59 17.70 -3.29
N ILE A 289 22.70 16.47 -3.80
CA ILE A 289 21.53 15.63 -4.15
C ILE A 289 20.75 15.23 -2.89
N GLY A 290 21.46 14.99 -1.78
CA GLY A 290 20.88 14.61 -0.50
C GLY A 290 20.27 13.20 -0.48
N GLY A 291 19.62 12.87 0.64
CA GLY A 291 19.02 11.55 0.85
C GLY A 291 20.04 10.43 1.07
N GLU A 292 21.14 10.72 1.77
CA GLU A 292 22.11 9.70 2.19
C GLU A 292 21.44 8.58 2.99
N GLY A 293 21.79 7.33 2.70
CA GLY A 293 21.23 6.18 3.37
C GLY A 293 21.25 4.90 2.52
N PRO A 294 20.77 3.78 3.08
CA PRO A 294 20.78 2.47 2.43
C PRO A 294 19.85 2.39 1.19
N ASP A 295 18.92 3.34 1.06
CA ASP A 295 17.93 3.38 -0.02
C ASP A 295 18.39 4.22 -1.22
N ARG A 296 19.62 4.76 -1.20
CA ARG A 296 20.20 5.57 -2.29
C ARG A 296 21.39 4.87 -2.92
N TRP A 297 21.24 4.46 -4.19
CA TRP A 297 22.34 4.01 -5.03
C TRP A 297 22.76 5.16 -5.95
N LEU A 298 23.95 5.71 -5.74
CA LEU A 298 24.48 6.84 -6.50
C LEU A 298 25.80 6.46 -7.17
N THR A 299 25.83 6.57 -8.49
CA THR A 299 27.05 6.45 -9.30
C THR A 299 27.32 7.79 -9.96
N ILE A 300 28.52 8.35 -9.73
CA ILE A 300 28.98 9.56 -10.42
C ILE A 300 30.25 9.22 -11.20
N ALA A 301 30.16 9.32 -12.53
CA ALA A 301 31.24 9.07 -13.46
C ALA A 301 31.66 10.36 -14.16
N PHE A 302 32.97 10.52 -14.36
CA PHE A 302 33.55 11.62 -15.13
C PHE A 302 34.23 11.04 -16.36
N THR A 303 33.87 11.52 -17.55
CA THR A 303 34.40 11.00 -18.82
C THR A 303 34.70 12.14 -19.79
N ALA A 304 35.81 12.05 -20.54
CA ALA A 304 36.10 12.96 -21.64
C ALA A 304 35.51 12.49 -22.99
N ASP A 305 34.90 11.30 -22.97
CA ASP A 305 34.29 10.65 -24.11
C ASP A 305 32.78 10.53 -23.90
N PRO A 306 31.97 11.29 -24.67
CA PRO A 306 30.52 11.29 -24.55
C PRO A 306 29.88 9.91 -24.76
N GLU A 307 30.51 9.00 -25.52
CA GLU A 307 29.95 7.67 -25.80
C GLU A 307 29.76 6.82 -24.54
N TRP A 308 30.54 7.09 -23.47
CA TRP A 308 30.38 6.41 -22.18
C TRP A 308 29.19 6.91 -21.36
N ALA A 309 28.56 8.02 -21.79
CA ALA A 309 27.47 8.68 -21.09
C ALA A 309 26.13 8.56 -21.82
N GLU A 310 26.09 7.92 -23.00
CA GLU A 310 24.88 7.66 -23.81
C GLU A 310 24.34 6.25 -23.59
#